data_AF-A0A1W5XZB0-F1
#
_entry.id   AF-A0A1W5XZB0-F1
#
_cell.length_a   1.000
_cell.length_b   1.000
_cell.length_c   1.000
_cell.angle_alpha   90.00
_cell.angle_beta   90.00
_cell.angle_gamma   90.00
#
_symmetry.space_group_name_H-M   'P 1'
#
loop_
_entity.id
_entity.type
_entity.pdbx_description
1 polymer ?
#
loop_
_entity_poly.entity_id
_entity_poly.type
_entity_poly.pdbx_seq_one_letter_code
_entity_poly.pdbx_strand_id
1 'polypeptide(L)'
;MPRRLAATLVATALTAGPAVLLGAAPAHATGGHGPAHGTSGAVVLRAGLNVGLLNKTLDVPLNAVLNEVHAPASANKTALTVNLDGIGHGKPFSVLRADVATARATADHRKAEGYANLVHAKVHLPGLPLLSLIEVQQVTATAVCEAGKAPRATSNVLGSVRVLGKKVTLTAGGTTDVKVPGVGEVRLDLSKKSTTARKAAATALDLNVSVNPLKLNVADVRGRVTLVQASCTTPGGTAPRPGGTGGTGGGQPQPGGDTKPAGGTEPAGDSKPAGGKDAQVNQPGSRPSTQNLAETGGSSATPYLAGGAALLVVAGAGSMVYARRRRSAAPQTGRG
;
A
#
# COMPACT_ATOMS: atom_id res chain seq x y z
N MET A 1 17.76 -2.47 82.53
CA MET A 1 16.63 -3.43 82.41
C MET A 1 15.88 -3.16 81.12
N PRO A 2 15.68 -4.13 80.22
CA PRO A 2 14.84 -3.97 79.03
C PRO A 2 13.42 -4.56 79.22
N ARG A 3 12.40 -3.93 78.61
CA ARG A 3 11.09 -4.53 78.34
C ARG A 3 10.70 -4.16 76.89
N ARG A 4 10.62 -5.14 75.98
CA ARG A 4 9.40 -5.83 75.47
C ARG A 4 8.57 -4.92 74.53
N LEU A 5 8.01 -5.37 73.38
CA LEU A 5 7.29 -6.61 73.09
C LEU A 5 7.37 -7.07 71.60
N ALA A 6 7.14 -8.38 71.40
CA ALA A 6 6.40 -9.08 70.31
C ALA A 6 6.82 -8.88 68.82
N ALA A 7 7.21 -9.92 68.07
CA ALA A 7 6.41 -11.04 67.48
C ALA A 7 5.49 -10.58 66.32
N THR A 8 5.37 -11.24 65.15
CA THR A 8 5.36 -12.69 64.85
C THR A 8 5.95 -13.05 63.46
N LEU A 9 6.08 -14.37 63.19
CA LEU A 9 6.42 -14.99 61.89
C LEU A 9 5.41 -14.68 60.77
N VAL A 10 5.82 -14.89 59.50
CA VAL A 10 5.43 -16.04 58.64
C VAL A 10 6.37 -16.08 57.42
N ALA A 11 6.83 -17.28 57.04
CA ALA A 11 7.60 -17.50 55.83
C ALA A 11 6.68 -17.90 54.66
N THR A 12 6.92 -17.35 53.46
CA THR A 12 6.45 -17.93 52.20
C THR A 12 7.58 -17.94 51.18
N ALA A 13 8.03 -19.14 50.81
CA ALA A 13 8.92 -19.34 49.68
C ALA A 13 8.07 -19.43 48.41
N LEU A 14 8.35 -18.59 47.42
CA LEU A 14 7.73 -18.64 46.10
C LEU A 14 8.77 -19.01 45.06
N THR A 15 8.67 -20.25 44.60
CA THR A 15 9.46 -20.83 43.51
C THR A 15 8.82 -20.54 42.15
N ALA A 16 9.66 -20.50 41.12
CA ALA A 16 9.36 -20.76 39.71
C ALA A 16 8.32 -19.90 38.94
N GLY A 17 8.81 -19.30 37.83
CA GLY A 17 8.06 -19.30 36.57
C GLY A 17 7.33 -18.00 36.18
N PRO A 18 7.87 -17.19 35.24
CA PRO A 18 7.09 -16.14 34.58
C PRO A 18 6.14 -16.76 33.55
N ALA A 19 4.91 -17.05 33.99
CA ALA A 19 3.85 -17.50 33.09
C ALA A 19 3.26 -16.33 32.29
N VAL A 20 3.54 -16.33 30.98
CA VAL A 20 2.64 -15.90 29.90
C VAL A 20 2.00 -14.50 30.03
N LEU A 21 2.63 -13.50 29.41
CA LEU A 21 1.98 -12.25 29.02
C LEU A 21 1.02 -12.47 27.83
N LEU A 22 -0.20 -12.92 28.10
CA LEU A 22 -1.31 -12.89 27.15
C LEU A 22 -2.06 -11.55 27.28
N GLY A 23 -2.27 -10.86 26.16
CA GLY A 23 -3.36 -9.87 26.06
C GLY A 23 -3.00 -8.39 26.21
N ALA A 24 -1.84 -7.93 25.74
CA ALA A 24 -1.72 -6.54 25.32
C ALA A 24 -2.53 -6.33 24.02
N ALA A 25 -3.85 -6.17 24.14
CA ALA A 25 -4.70 -5.83 23.02
C ALA A 25 -4.24 -4.46 22.44
N PRO A 26 -4.10 -4.32 21.11
CA PRO A 26 -3.76 -3.03 20.53
C PRO A 26 -4.90 -2.05 20.83
N ALA A 27 -4.59 -0.99 21.56
CA ALA A 27 -5.48 0.14 21.77
C ALA A 27 -5.65 0.88 20.43
N HIS A 28 -6.50 0.35 19.56
CA HIS A 28 -6.96 1.06 18.39
C HIS A 28 -7.71 2.30 18.85
N ALA A 29 -7.15 3.48 18.58
CA ALA A 29 -7.83 4.75 18.74
C ALA A 29 -8.97 4.85 17.71
N THR A 30 -10.10 4.20 18.00
CA THR A 30 -11.36 4.29 17.24
C THR A 30 -12.03 5.63 17.50
N GLY A 31 -11.43 6.68 16.94
CA GLY A 31 -12.04 8.01 16.89
C GLY A 31 -13.39 7.93 16.17
N GLY A 32 -14.47 8.20 16.91
CA GLY A 32 -15.82 8.40 16.37
C GLY A 32 -16.57 7.12 15.99
N HIS A 33 -17.54 6.72 16.83
CA HIS A 33 -18.63 5.82 16.43
C HIS A 33 -19.67 6.54 15.56
N GLY A 34 -19.22 7.21 14.51
CA GLY A 34 -20.07 7.71 13.42
C GLY A 34 -20.35 6.60 12.40
N PRO A 35 -21.38 6.73 11.55
CA PRO A 35 -21.63 5.76 10.48
C PRO A 35 -20.42 5.73 9.54
N ALA A 36 -19.78 4.57 9.39
CA ALA A 36 -18.52 4.41 8.65
C ALA A 36 -18.55 5.06 7.26
N HIS A 37 -17.99 6.27 7.18
CA HIS A 37 -17.94 7.10 5.98
C HIS A 37 -17.12 6.40 4.89
N GLY A 38 -17.42 6.69 3.64
CA GLY A 38 -16.54 6.26 2.56
C GLY A 38 -15.18 6.95 2.65
N THR A 39 -14.19 6.39 1.96
CA THR A 39 -12.91 7.07 1.76
C THR A 39 -12.61 7.16 0.27
N SER A 40 -12.02 8.25 -0.18
CA SER A 40 -11.47 8.35 -1.53
C SER A 40 -10.16 9.11 -1.53
N GLY A 41 -9.34 8.81 -2.52
CA GLY A 41 -8.08 9.47 -2.78
C GLY A 41 -7.91 9.75 -4.27
N ALA A 42 -7.15 10.78 -4.57
CA ALA A 42 -6.74 11.12 -5.93
C ALA A 42 -5.31 11.65 -5.92
N VAL A 43 -4.54 11.32 -6.96
CA VAL A 43 -3.15 11.77 -7.12
C VAL A 43 -2.84 11.99 -8.59
N VAL A 44 -2.16 13.10 -8.91
CA VAL A 44 -1.74 13.39 -10.30
C VAL A 44 -0.43 12.68 -10.63
N LEU A 45 0.55 12.71 -9.72
CA LEU A 45 1.85 12.07 -9.90
C LEU A 45 2.29 11.42 -8.58
N ARG A 46 2.75 10.18 -8.68
CA ARG A 46 3.65 9.57 -7.69
C ARG A 46 4.86 9.00 -8.43
N ALA A 47 6.05 9.50 -8.14
CA ALA A 47 7.31 8.95 -8.62
C ALA A 47 8.12 8.44 -7.42
N GLY A 48 8.45 7.15 -7.46
CA GLY A 48 9.39 6.49 -6.54
C GLY A 48 10.54 5.94 -7.37
N LEU A 49 11.66 6.66 -7.39
CA LEU A 49 12.80 6.42 -8.26
C LEU A 49 14.07 6.32 -7.43
N ASN A 50 14.98 5.42 -7.81
CA ASN A 50 16.34 5.36 -7.30
C ASN A 50 17.27 5.87 -8.40
N VAL A 51 18.17 6.79 -8.03
CA VAL A 51 19.09 7.45 -8.94
C VAL A 51 20.52 7.11 -8.53
N GLY A 52 21.18 6.23 -9.28
CA GLY A 52 22.55 5.79 -9.00
C GLY A 52 23.55 6.85 -9.42
N LEU A 53 24.41 7.32 -8.51
CA LEU A 53 25.45 8.30 -8.86
C LEU A 53 26.50 7.70 -9.81
N LEU A 54 27.26 8.53 -10.55
CA LEU A 54 28.17 8.09 -11.63
C LEU A 54 29.11 6.93 -11.24
N ASN A 55 29.54 6.86 -9.98
CA ASN A 55 30.46 5.84 -9.46
C ASN A 55 29.76 4.60 -8.87
N LYS A 56 28.43 4.49 -9.04
CA LYS A 56 27.53 3.41 -8.53
C LYS A 56 27.66 3.08 -7.05
N THR A 57 28.24 3.98 -6.27
CA THR A 57 28.60 3.73 -4.87
C THR A 57 27.46 4.05 -3.90
N LEU A 58 26.50 4.87 -4.33
CA LEU A 58 25.31 5.27 -3.58
C LEU A 58 24.13 5.47 -4.55
N ASP A 59 22.99 4.87 -4.23
CA ASP A 59 21.68 5.15 -4.83
C ASP A 59 20.97 6.25 -4.02
N VAL A 60 20.52 7.31 -4.69
CA VAL A 60 19.75 8.39 -4.05
C VAL A 60 18.25 8.18 -4.32
N PRO A 61 17.41 7.99 -3.28
CA PRO A 61 15.97 7.80 -3.45
C PRO A 61 15.25 9.13 -3.69
N LEU A 62 14.59 9.24 -4.84
CA LEU A 62 13.72 10.33 -5.23
C LEU A 62 12.25 9.91 -5.05
N ASN A 63 11.62 10.44 -4.00
CA ASN A 63 10.19 10.29 -3.75
C ASN A 63 9.49 11.62 -4.02
N ALA A 64 8.71 11.70 -5.10
CA ALA A 64 8.10 12.93 -5.57
C ALA A 64 6.59 12.73 -5.80
N VAL A 65 5.78 13.64 -5.26
CA VAL A 65 4.31 13.55 -5.29
C VAL A 65 3.71 14.90 -5.71
N LEU A 66 2.71 14.87 -6.59
CA LEU A 66 1.93 16.06 -6.97
C LEU A 66 0.43 15.82 -6.80
N ASN A 67 -0.22 16.76 -6.12
CA ASN A 67 -1.67 16.78 -5.88
C ASN A 67 -2.21 15.45 -5.33
N GLU A 68 -1.52 14.83 -4.36
CA GLU A 68 -2.12 13.74 -3.58
C GLU A 68 -3.10 14.34 -2.56
N VAL A 69 -4.36 13.91 -2.64
CA VAL A 69 -5.46 14.38 -1.79
C VAL A 69 -6.29 13.21 -1.29
N HIS A 70 -6.81 13.35 -0.07
CA HIS A 70 -7.73 12.42 0.58
C HIS A 70 -9.02 13.18 0.92
N ALA A 71 -10.17 12.51 0.84
CA ALA A 71 -11.44 13.19 1.02
C ALA A 71 -11.65 13.74 2.44
N PRO A 72 -12.28 14.93 2.60
CA PRO A 72 -12.68 15.87 1.55
C PRO A 72 -11.54 16.86 1.20
N ALA A 73 -10.98 16.80 -0.01
CA ALA A 73 -9.95 17.75 -0.45
C ALA A 73 -9.81 17.84 -1.97
N SER A 74 -9.19 18.94 -2.44
CA SER A 74 -8.82 19.13 -3.85
C SER A 74 -7.49 19.88 -3.98
N ALA A 75 -6.75 19.59 -5.05
CA ALA A 75 -5.49 20.25 -5.37
C ALA A 75 -5.32 20.37 -6.90
N ASN A 76 -4.69 21.47 -7.33
CA ASN A 76 -4.60 21.84 -8.75
C ASN A 76 -3.23 22.38 -9.19
N LYS A 77 -2.13 22.03 -8.50
CA LYS A 77 -0.78 22.50 -8.88
C LYS A 77 -0.34 21.87 -10.20
N THR A 78 0.07 22.68 -11.16
CA THR A 78 0.39 22.27 -12.55
C THR A 78 1.86 21.89 -12.78
N ALA A 79 2.74 22.17 -11.83
CA ALA A 79 4.15 21.81 -11.89
C ALA A 79 4.64 21.20 -10.57
N LEU A 80 5.58 20.26 -10.69
CA LEU A 80 6.41 19.79 -9.60
C LEU A 80 7.88 19.99 -9.94
N THR A 81 8.60 20.61 -9.01
CA THR A 81 10.03 20.84 -9.06
C THR A 81 10.64 20.29 -7.78
N VAL A 82 11.72 19.53 -7.91
CA VAL A 82 12.40 18.88 -6.78
C VAL A 82 13.88 19.23 -6.83
N ASN A 83 14.50 19.37 -5.67
CA ASN A 83 15.95 19.41 -5.53
C ASN A 83 16.42 18.05 -4.99
N LEU A 84 17.57 17.57 -5.46
CA LEU A 84 18.11 16.27 -5.07
C LEU A 84 19.61 16.39 -4.88
N ASP A 85 20.04 16.30 -3.61
CA ASP A 85 21.43 16.46 -3.23
C ASP A 85 22.34 15.41 -3.90
N GLY A 86 23.53 15.83 -4.30
CA GLY A 86 24.46 15.01 -5.08
C GLY A 86 24.20 14.97 -6.59
N ILE A 87 23.08 15.50 -7.09
CA ILE A 87 22.76 15.53 -8.53
C ILE A 87 22.60 16.98 -9.00
N GLY A 88 23.16 17.31 -10.16
CA GLY A 88 23.01 18.64 -10.79
C GLY A 88 23.55 19.82 -9.95
N HIS A 89 24.48 19.57 -9.02
CA HIS A 89 24.97 20.53 -8.03
C HIS A 89 23.90 21.12 -7.11
N GLY A 90 22.87 20.33 -6.75
CA GLY A 90 21.78 20.82 -5.90
C GLY A 90 20.92 21.90 -6.58
N LYS A 91 20.86 21.88 -7.92
CA LYS A 91 19.95 22.74 -8.69
C LYS A 91 18.58 22.07 -8.80
N PRO A 92 17.48 22.81 -8.57
CA PRO A 92 16.14 22.27 -8.72
C PRO A 92 15.86 21.88 -10.18
N PHE A 93 15.24 20.72 -10.38
CA PHE A 93 14.80 20.24 -11.69
C PHE A 93 13.29 19.97 -11.68
N SER A 94 12.63 20.18 -12.83
CA SER A 94 11.19 19.97 -12.94
C SER A 94 10.89 18.51 -13.22
N VAL A 95 10.20 17.84 -12.30
CA VAL A 95 9.76 16.43 -12.46
C VAL A 95 8.56 16.36 -13.38
N LEU A 96 7.59 17.27 -13.23
CA LEU A 96 6.39 17.35 -14.06
C LEU A 96 6.04 18.81 -14.34
N ARG A 97 5.66 19.09 -15.59
CA ARG A 97 4.86 20.29 -15.96
C ARG A 97 3.66 19.86 -16.80
N ALA A 98 2.54 20.56 -16.63
CA ALA A 98 1.28 20.34 -17.33
C ALA A 98 0.51 21.65 -17.49
N ASP A 99 -0.46 21.69 -18.39
CA ASP A 99 -1.39 22.82 -18.51
C ASP A 99 -2.49 22.73 -17.45
N VAL A 100 -3.01 21.51 -17.23
CA VAL A 100 -3.99 21.20 -16.19
C VAL A 100 -3.51 19.97 -15.43
N ALA A 101 -3.53 20.04 -14.11
CA ALA A 101 -3.26 18.93 -13.21
C ALA A 101 -4.20 19.06 -12.02
N THR A 102 -5.28 18.28 -11.98
CA THR A 102 -6.32 18.36 -10.96
C THR A 102 -6.46 17.03 -10.24
N ALA A 103 -6.55 17.05 -8.91
CA ALA A 103 -6.99 15.94 -8.09
C ALA A 103 -8.11 16.41 -7.16
N ARG A 104 -9.15 15.58 -7.00
CA ARG A 104 -10.30 15.82 -6.12
C ARG A 104 -10.69 14.51 -5.45
N ALA A 105 -10.96 14.57 -4.16
CA ALA A 105 -11.47 13.46 -3.38
C ALA A 105 -12.65 13.95 -2.53
N THR A 106 -13.82 13.34 -2.70
CA THR A 106 -15.04 13.62 -1.93
C THR A 106 -15.59 12.34 -1.33
N ALA A 107 -16.08 12.39 -0.10
CA ALA A 107 -16.68 11.25 0.55
C ALA A 107 -17.72 11.66 1.61
N ASP A 108 -18.80 10.91 1.66
CA ASP A 108 -19.89 11.05 2.62
C ASP A 108 -20.42 9.64 3.04
N HIS A 109 -21.63 9.55 3.59
CA HIS A 109 -22.27 8.30 4.02
C HIS A 109 -22.91 7.48 2.88
N ARG A 110 -22.97 8.02 1.66
CA ARG A 110 -23.66 7.47 0.48
C ARG A 110 -22.71 7.26 -0.70
N LYS A 111 -21.72 8.13 -0.88
CA LYS A 111 -20.78 8.12 -2.00
C LYS A 111 -19.35 8.41 -1.52
N ALA A 112 -18.37 7.74 -2.12
CA ALA A 112 -16.99 8.18 -2.15
C ALA A 112 -16.51 8.24 -3.60
N GLU A 113 -15.91 9.35 -3.99
CA GLU A 113 -15.45 9.62 -5.35
C GLU A 113 -14.04 10.21 -5.32
N GLY A 114 -13.12 9.54 -6.02
CA GLY A 114 -11.80 10.06 -6.35
C GLY A 114 -11.75 10.40 -7.84
N TYR A 115 -11.20 11.56 -8.17
CA TYR A 115 -11.04 12.04 -9.55
C TYR A 115 -9.67 12.70 -9.73
N ALA A 116 -8.95 12.28 -10.77
CA ALA A 116 -7.71 12.93 -11.20
C ALA A 116 -7.71 13.15 -12.72
N ASN A 117 -7.20 14.30 -13.16
CA ASN A 117 -7.09 14.71 -14.56
C ASN A 117 -5.77 15.44 -14.80
N LEU A 118 -5.14 15.18 -15.93
CA LEU A 118 -3.85 15.74 -16.32
C LEU A 118 -3.83 15.98 -17.84
N VAL A 119 -3.51 17.21 -18.26
CA VAL A 119 -3.55 17.67 -19.66
C VAL A 119 -2.21 18.30 -20.06
N HIS A 120 -1.74 17.98 -21.26
CA HIS A 120 -0.47 18.40 -21.86
C HIS A 120 0.73 18.26 -20.93
N ALA A 121 0.82 17.11 -20.24
CA ALA A 121 1.84 16.90 -19.24
C ALA A 121 3.12 16.28 -19.81
N LYS A 122 4.25 16.73 -19.29
CA LYS A 122 5.59 16.20 -19.58
C LYS A 122 6.27 15.84 -18.28
N VAL A 123 6.73 14.60 -18.16
CA VAL A 123 7.53 14.11 -17.03
C VAL A 123 9.00 14.02 -17.45
N HIS A 124 9.90 14.53 -16.63
CA HIS A 124 11.35 14.44 -16.85
C HIS A 124 12.01 13.65 -15.73
N LEU A 125 13.14 13.03 -16.05
CA LEU A 125 13.99 12.32 -15.10
C LEU A 125 15.26 13.13 -14.83
N PRO A 126 15.87 12.97 -13.64
CA PRO A 126 17.22 13.44 -13.38
C PRO A 126 18.17 12.97 -14.49
N GLY A 127 19.03 13.88 -14.97
CA GLY A 127 20.04 13.57 -15.98
C GLY A 127 19.55 13.47 -17.44
N LEU A 128 18.25 13.52 -17.72
CA LEU A 128 17.69 13.57 -19.08
C LEU A 128 16.94 14.90 -19.35
N PRO A 129 17.62 16.05 -19.43
CA PRO A 129 16.97 17.34 -19.61
C PRO A 129 16.35 17.52 -21.02
N LEU A 130 16.88 16.84 -22.04
CA LEU A 130 16.43 16.96 -23.43
C LEU A 130 15.29 15.99 -23.81
N LEU A 131 15.08 14.93 -23.02
CA LEU A 131 14.11 13.88 -23.32
C LEU A 131 13.16 13.71 -22.13
N SER A 132 11.90 14.11 -22.31
CA SER A 132 10.84 13.74 -21.38
C SER A 132 10.69 12.21 -21.35
N LEU A 133 10.60 11.63 -20.15
CA LEU A 133 10.26 10.22 -19.95
C LEU A 133 8.95 9.89 -20.66
N ILE A 134 7.94 10.73 -20.43
CA ILE A 134 6.63 10.60 -21.06
C ILE A 134 6.01 11.98 -21.30
N GLU A 135 5.39 12.15 -22.47
CA GLU A 135 4.50 13.27 -22.81
C GLU A 135 3.09 12.72 -23.07
N VAL A 136 2.06 13.35 -22.50
CA VAL A 136 0.66 12.93 -22.63
C VAL A 136 -0.24 14.11 -23.01
N GLN A 137 -1.20 13.89 -23.91
CA GLN A 137 -2.19 14.92 -24.26
C GLN A 137 -3.27 15.07 -23.20
N GLN A 138 -3.98 14.01 -22.84
CA GLN A 138 -4.91 14.03 -21.71
C GLN A 138 -5.03 12.64 -21.06
N VAL A 139 -4.98 12.59 -19.74
CA VAL A 139 -5.23 11.35 -18.96
C VAL A 139 -6.15 11.63 -17.77
N THR A 140 -7.13 10.73 -17.58
CA THR A 140 -8.15 10.84 -16.53
C THR A 140 -8.30 9.52 -15.79
N ALA A 141 -8.49 9.57 -14.48
CA ALA A 141 -8.90 8.44 -13.66
C ALA A 141 -10.01 8.87 -12.70
N THR A 142 -11.05 8.03 -12.60
CA THR A 142 -12.19 8.23 -11.70
C THR A 142 -12.50 6.91 -11.01
N ALA A 143 -12.69 6.96 -9.70
CA ALA A 143 -13.13 5.82 -8.89
C ALA A 143 -14.36 6.24 -8.07
N VAL A 144 -15.49 5.57 -8.27
CA VAL A 144 -16.77 5.86 -7.61
C VAL A 144 -17.25 4.64 -6.84
N CYS A 145 -17.55 4.86 -5.55
CA CYS A 145 -18.04 3.85 -4.63
C CYS A 145 -19.31 4.35 -3.95
N GLU A 146 -20.47 3.86 -4.39
CA GLU A 146 -21.77 4.20 -3.81
C GLU A 146 -22.27 3.09 -2.88
N ALA A 147 -22.91 3.48 -1.77
CA ALA A 147 -23.51 2.55 -0.82
C ALA A 147 -24.59 1.70 -1.52
N GLY A 148 -24.50 0.38 -1.37
CA GLY A 148 -25.42 -0.59 -2.00
C GLY A 148 -25.18 -0.85 -3.49
N LYS A 149 -24.22 -0.20 -4.15
CA LYS A 149 -23.87 -0.46 -5.55
C LYS A 149 -22.48 -1.10 -5.67
N ALA A 150 -22.26 -1.83 -6.76
CA ALA A 150 -20.94 -2.34 -7.10
C ALA A 150 -20.00 -1.16 -7.48
N PRO A 151 -18.77 -1.08 -6.92
CA PRO A 151 -17.81 -0.02 -7.23
C PRO A 151 -17.49 0.10 -8.74
N ARG A 152 -17.07 1.30 -9.16
CA ARG A 152 -16.73 1.61 -10.56
C ARG A 152 -15.38 2.29 -10.65
N ALA A 153 -14.53 1.79 -11.54
CA ALA A 153 -13.21 2.32 -11.85
C ALA A 153 -13.14 2.64 -13.35
N THR A 154 -12.88 3.88 -13.71
CA THR A 154 -12.66 4.30 -15.10
C THR A 154 -11.33 5.02 -15.23
N SER A 155 -10.59 4.67 -16.27
CA SER A 155 -9.35 5.35 -16.65
C SER A 155 -9.33 5.43 -18.18
N ASN A 156 -8.97 6.61 -18.67
CA ASN A 156 -8.91 6.95 -20.09
C ASN A 156 -7.61 7.70 -20.37
N VAL A 157 -7.04 7.42 -21.53
CA VAL A 157 -5.87 8.09 -22.08
C VAL A 157 -6.29 8.58 -23.46
N LEU A 158 -6.38 9.89 -23.63
CA LEU A 158 -6.87 10.53 -24.84
C LEU A 158 -5.71 11.19 -25.59
N GLY A 159 -5.65 10.94 -26.89
CA GLY A 159 -4.63 11.48 -27.78
C GLY A 159 -3.33 10.67 -27.80
N SER A 160 -2.27 11.27 -28.35
CA SER A 160 -0.97 10.62 -28.49
C SER A 160 -0.17 10.65 -27.20
N VAL A 161 0.49 9.53 -26.89
CA VAL A 161 1.54 9.44 -25.87
C VAL A 161 2.89 9.29 -26.54
N ARG A 162 3.90 9.98 -26.00
CA ARG A 162 5.31 9.82 -26.39
C ARG A 162 6.10 9.35 -25.20
N VAL A 163 6.98 8.37 -25.38
CA VAL A 163 7.87 7.84 -24.34
C VAL A 163 9.30 7.98 -24.84
N LEU A 164 10.15 8.67 -24.07
CA LEU A 164 11.54 9.00 -24.44
C LEU A 164 11.62 9.60 -25.87
N GLY A 165 10.72 10.52 -26.20
CA GLY A 165 10.59 11.19 -27.50
C GLY A 165 9.90 10.37 -28.62
N LYS A 166 9.83 9.04 -28.51
CA LYS A 166 9.14 8.17 -29.50
C LYS A 166 7.63 8.19 -29.31
N LYS A 167 6.84 8.36 -30.37
CA LYS A 167 5.38 8.22 -30.33
C LYS A 167 5.01 6.74 -30.14
N VAL A 168 4.11 6.45 -29.22
CA VAL A 168 3.66 5.09 -28.88
C VAL A 168 2.18 4.95 -29.26
N THR A 169 1.85 3.90 -30.00
CA THR A 169 0.45 3.50 -30.23
C THR A 169 -0.01 2.70 -29.03
N LEU A 170 -1.00 3.22 -28.30
CA LEU A 170 -1.50 2.58 -27.09
C LEU A 170 -2.54 1.51 -27.43
N THR A 171 -2.36 0.30 -26.91
CA THR A 171 -3.39 -0.74 -26.93
C THR A 171 -4.24 -0.63 -25.66
N ALA A 172 -5.56 -0.78 -25.80
CA ALA A 172 -6.49 -0.54 -24.70
C ALA A 172 -6.30 -1.60 -23.59
N GLY A 173 -5.76 -1.19 -22.44
CA GLY A 173 -5.50 -2.07 -21.29
C GLY A 173 -4.29 -3.00 -21.45
N GLY A 174 -3.42 -2.77 -22.44
CA GLY A 174 -2.21 -3.56 -22.66
C GLY A 174 -1.01 -3.11 -21.81
N THR A 175 0.05 -3.93 -21.83
CA THR A 175 1.41 -3.49 -21.50
C THR A 175 2.14 -3.10 -22.78
N THR A 176 3.11 -2.19 -22.70
CA THR A 176 3.92 -1.78 -23.85
C THR A 176 5.35 -1.47 -23.41
N ASP A 177 6.31 -2.26 -23.89
CA ASP A 177 7.74 -2.04 -23.65
C ASP A 177 8.34 -1.14 -24.74
N VAL A 178 8.87 0.02 -24.35
CA VAL A 178 9.52 0.98 -25.26
C VAL A 178 11.02 0.96 -25.03
N LYS A 179 11.76 0.43 -26.01
CA LYS A 179 13.23 0.38 -25.98
C LYS A 179 13.85 1.50 -26.84
N VAL A 180 14.78 2.25 -26.25
CA VAL A 180 15.51 3.34 -26.92
C VAL A 180 17.01 3.05 -26.83
N PRO A 181 17.67 2.72 -27.96
CA PRO A 181 19.11 2.47 -28.00
C PRO A 181 19.90 3.64 -27.37
N GLY A 182 20.84 3.31 -26.48
CA GLY A 182 21.68 4.28 -25.79
C GLY A 182 21.03 5.04 -24.62
N VAL A 183 19.74 4.85 -24.35
CA VAL A 183 19.02 5.52 -23.24
C VAL A 183 18.48 4.51 -22.23
N GLY A 184 17.78 3.47 -22.68
CA GLY A 184 17.22 2.44 -21.80
C GLY A 184 15.88 1.89 -22.26
N GLU A 185 15.09 1.41 -21.31
CA GLU A 185 13.79 0.79 -21.53
C GLU A 185 12.74 1.29 -20.53
N VAL A 186 11.50 1.43 -21.02
CA VAL A 186 10.35 1.86 -20.22
C VAL A 186 9.21 0.91 -20.51
N ARG A 187 8.73 0.21 -19.49
CA ARG A 187 7.48 -0.54 -19.56
C ARG A 187 6.34 0.36 -19.15
N LEU A 188 5.34 0.46 -20.00
CA LEU A 188 4.13 1.21 -19.75
C LEU A 188 2.97 0.24 -19.57
N ASP A 189 2.33 0.26 -18.40
CA ASP A 189 1.08 -0.45 -18.16
C ASP A 189 -0.08 0.54 -18.25
N LEU A 190 -1.05 0.25 -19.12
CA LEU A 190 -2.14 1.17 -19.48
C LEU A 190 -3.43 0.86 -18.72
N SER A 191 -4.09 1.92 -18.24
CA SER A 191 -5.48 1.87 -17.79
C SER A 191 -5.79 0.77 -16.75
N LYS A 192 -4.85 0.47 -15.84
CA LYS A 192 -5.04 -0.49 -14.74
C LYS A 192 -6.30 -0.14 -13.94
N LYS A 193 -7.20 -1.11 -13.81
CA LYS A 193 -8.45 -1.00 -13.03
C LYS A 193 -8.50 -2.17 -12.06
N SER A 194 -8.84 -1.89 -10.80
CA SER A 194 -9.10 -2.90 -9.79
C SER A 194 -10.41 -2.57 -9.08
N THR A 195 -11.36 -3.49 -9.12
CA THR A 195 -12.66 -3.36 -8.48
C THR A 195 -12.94 -4.60 -7.65
N THR A 196 -13.22 -4.41 -6.37
CA THR A 196 -13.72 -5.46 -5.46
C THR A 196 -15.15 -5.13 -5.07
N ALA A 197 -15.77 -5.93 -4.19
CA ALA A 197 -17.10 -5.62 -3.68
C ALA A 197 -17.17 -4.30 -2.86
N ARG A 198 -16.02 -3.74 -2.44
CA ARG A 198 -15.96 -2.57 -1.54
C ARG A 198 -15.04 -1.44 -1.99
N LYS A 199 -14.16 -1.69 -2.95
CA LYS A 199 -13.15 -0.73 -3.38
C LYS A 199 -13.11 -0.65 -4.90
N ALA A 200 -12.83 0.54 -5.41
CA ALA A 200 -12.43 0.74 -6.79
C ALA A 200 -11.14 1.55 -6.82
N ALA A 201 -10.24 1.20 -7.72
CA ALA A 201 -9.04 1.94 -8.04
C ALA A 201 -8.87 1.97 -9.57
N ALA A 202 -8.57 3.16 -10.09
CA ALA A 202 -8.26 3.38 -11.49
C ALA A 202 -6.92 4.12 -11.57
N THR A 203 -6.01 3.61 -12.39
CA THR A 203 -4.74 4.26 -12.74
C THR A 203 -4.72 4.42 -14.25
N ALA A 204 -4.44 5.64 -14.74
CA ALA A 204 -4.39 5.90 -16.18
C ALA A 204 -3.10 5.36 -16.81
N LEU A 205 -1.95 5.65 -16.20
CA LEU A 205 -0.64 5.17 -16.65
C LEU A 205 0.22 4.78 -15.44
N ASP A 206 0.82 3.59 -15.51
CA ASP A 206 1.78 3.10 -14.52
C ASP A 206 3.06 2.69 -15.25
N LEU A 207 4.15 3.43 -15.04
CA LEU A 207 5.41 3.26 -15.75
C LEU A 207 6.41 2.54 -14.84
N ASN A 208 7.01 1.47 -15.33
CA ASN A 208 8.22 0.89 -14.75
C ASN A 208 9.43 1.28 -15.62
N VAL A 209 10.37 1.98 -15.01
CA VAL A 209 11.43 2.74 -15.68
C VAL A 209 12.78 2.09 -15.39
N SER A 210 13.56 1.83 -16.45
CA SER A 210 14.94 1.36 -16.35
C SER A 210 15.80 2.11 -17.38
N VAL A 211 16.30 3.26 -16.97
CA VAL A 211 17.11 4.16 -17.80
C VAL A 211 18.56 4.05 -17.39
N ASN A 212 19.43 3.70 -18.33
CA ASN A 212 20.87 3.59 -18.13
C ASN A 212 21.58 4.16 -19.37
N PRO A 213 21.89 5.47 -19.36
CA PRO A 213 22.47 6.15 -20.50
C PRO A 213 23.99 5.89 -20.56
N LEU A 214 24.34 4.65 -20.95
CA LEU A 214 25.69 4.04 -21.01
C LEU A 214 26.76 4.79 -21.85
N LYS A 215 26.50 6.02 -22.29
CA LYS A 215 27.42 6.89 -23.04
C LYS A 215 27.40 8.37 -22.58
N LEU A 216 26.59 8.75 -21.59
CA LEU A 216 26.38 10.16 -21.23
C LEU A 216 27.05 10.58 -19.91
N ASN A 217 27.73 9.68 -19.19
CA ASN A 217 28.21 9.92 -17.82
C ASN A 217 27.09 10.41 -16.89
N VAL A 218 25.89 9.86 -17.06
CA VAL A 218 24.68 10.23 -16.31
C VAL A 218 24.23 9.05 -15.46
N ALA A 219 23.67 9.37 -14.30
CA ALA A 219 23.05 8.45 -13.35
C ALA A 219 22.09 7.44 -14.01
N ASP A 220 22.17 6.17 -13.59
CA ASP A 220 21.10 5.22 -13.90
C ASP A 220 19.87 5.48 -13.03
N VAL A 221 18.69 5.42 -13.63
CA VAL A 221 17.41 5.71 -12.97
C VAL A 221 16.50 4.50 -13.09
N ARG A 222 16.12 3.93 -11.94
CA ARG A 222 15.17 2.81 -11.86
C ARG A 222 14.00 3.16 -10.96
N GLY A 223 12.81 2.66 -11.27
CA GLY A 223 11.68 2.71 -10.35
C GLY A 223 10.34 2.87 -11.04
N ARG A 224 9.37 3.43 -10.31
CA ARG A 224 7.98 3.55 -10.76
C ARG A 224 7.52 5.01 -10.85
N VAL A 225 6.83 5.33 -11.94
CA VAL A 225 6.11 6.60 -12.10
C VAL A 225 4.65 6.30 -12.41
N THR A 226 3.77 6.66 -11.49
CA THR A 226 2.32 6.53 -11.65
C THR A 226 1.74 7.90 -11.97
N LEU A 227 1.02 8.00 -13.09
CA LEU A 227 0.33 9.22 -13.53
C LEU A 227 -1.18 9.01 -13.48
N VAL A 228 -1.85 9.93 -12.78
CA VAL A 228 -3.30 10.01 -12.62
C VAL A 228 -3.90 8.70 -12.08
N GLN A 229 -4.05 8.66 -10.77
CA GLN A 229 -4.68 7.57 -10.04
C GLN A 229 -5.83 8.12 -9.17
N ALA A 230 -6.93 7.38 -9.15
CA ALA A 230 -8.08 7.59 -8.27
C ALA A 230 -8.41 6.30 -7.51
N SER A 231 -8.85 6.43 -6.27
CA SER A 231 -9.30 5.33 -5.43
C SER A 231 -10.53 5.68 -4.60
N CYS A 232 -11.35 4.69 -4.28
CA CYS A 232 -12.44 4.83 -3.33
C CYS A 232 -12.70 3.53 -2.54
N THR A 233 -13.34 3.67 -1.38
CA THR A 233 -13.92 2.62 -0.55
C THR A 233 -15.37 2.97 -0.23
N THR A 234 -16.29 2.01 -0.41
CA THR A 234 -17.72 2.18 -0.17
C THR A 234 -18.04 2.52 1.29
N PRO A 235 -18.87 3.55 1.57
CA PRO A 235 -19.40 3.81 2.91
C PRO A 235 -20.31 2.67 3.41
N GLY A 236 -20.11 2.25 4.66
CA GLY A 236 -21.05 1.40 5.44
C GLY A 236 -21.46 0.02 4.86
N GLY A 237 -22.31 -0.68 5.61
CA GLY A 237 -23.21 -1.81 5.26
C GLY A 237 -22.80 -2.83 4.18
N THR A 238 -22.64 -4.10 4.57
CA THR A 238 -22.31 -5.35 3.84
C THR A 238 -22.02 -5.31 2.32
N ALA A 239 -20.97 -6.02 1.89
CA ALA A 239 -20.58 -6.14 0.48
C ALA A 239 -21.76 -6.57 -0.43
N PRO A 240 -21.94 -5.97 -1.63
CA PRO A 240 -22.97 -6.39 -2.57
C PRO A 240 -22.79 -7.87 -2.94
N ARG A 241 -23.80 -8.69 -2.67
CA ARG A 241 -23.80 -10.11 -3.03
C ARG A 241 -23.97 -10.24 -4.55
N PRO A 242 -23.11 -10.98 -5.27
CA PRO A 242 -23.36 -11.31 -6.67
C PRO A 242 -24.60 -12.21 -6.77
N GLY A 243 -25.55 -11.86 -7.65
CA GLY A 243 -26.76 -12.66 -7.90
C GLY A 243 -27.91 -12.41 -6.92
N GLY A 244 -28.58 -11.26 -7.04
CA GLY A 244 -29.85 -10.98 -6.37
C GLY A 244 -31.03 -11.01 -7.34
N THR A 245 -31.67 -12.18 -7.50
CA THR A 245 -33.02 -12.28 -8.06
C THR A 245 -34.04 -12.32 -6.92
N GLY A 246 -35.03 -11.43 -6.97
CA GLY A 246 -36.18 -11.45 -6.07
C GLY A 246 -35.90 -10.85 -4.69
N GLY A 247 -36.81 -9.99 -4.23
CA GLY A 247 -36.85 -9.52 -2.85
C GLY A 247 -38.16 -9.92 -2.19
N THR A 248 -38.10 -10.09 -0.88
CA THR A 248 -39.14 -9.87 0.14
C THR A 248 -38.36 -9.85 1.46
N GLY A 249 -38.55 -8.90 2.36
CA GLY A 249 -39.80 -8.63 3.05
C GLY A 249 -39.63 -9.19 4.46
N GLY A 250 -39.46 -8.33 5.47
CA GLY A 250 -39.18 -8.77 6.83
C GLY A 250 -40.37 -9.54 7.42
N GLY A 251 -40.10 -10.72 7.98
CA GLY A 251 -41.08 -11.57 8.65
C GLY A 251 -40.40 -12.43 9.71
N GLN A 252 -40.93 -12.38 10.93
CA GLN A 252 -40.40 -13.05 12.12
C GLN A 252 -40.75 -14.56 12.12
N PRO A 253 -39.91 -15.46 12.65
CA PRO A 253 -40.20 -16.89 12.63
C PRO A 253 -41.21 -17.29 13.71
N GLN A 254 -42.17 -18.18 13.37
CA GLN A 254 -43.03 -18.87 14.33
C GLN A 254 -43.33 -20.31 13.85
N PRO A 255 -43.42 -21.32 14.74
CA PRO A 255 -43.34 -22.74 14.35
C PRO A 255 -44.69 -23.49 14.32
N GLY A 256 -44.68 -24.68 13.69
CA GLY A 256 -45.79 -25.64 13.61
C GLY A 256 -46.15 -25.96 12.14
N GLY A 257 -46.43 -27.20 11.74
CA GLY A 257 -46.46 -28.48 12.47
C GLY A 257 -46.39 -29.68 11.51
N ASP A 258 -46.50 -30.89 12.05
CA ASP A 258 -46.09 -32.14 11.39
C ASP A 258 -47.05 -32.67 10.30
N THR A 259 -46.49 -33.22 9.21
CA THR A 259 -47.09 -34.37 8.48
C THR A 259 -46.06 -35.07 7.58
N LYS A 260 -46.17 -36.41 7.44
CA LYS A 260 -45.22 -37.36 6.82
C LYS A 260 -46.00 -38.63 6.41
N PRO A 261 -45.53 -39.57 5.55
CA PRO A 261 -44.75 -39.52 4.29
C PRO A 261 -45.49 -40.14 3.06
N ALA A 262 -44.99 -39.88 1.84
CA ALA A 262 -44.91 -40.80 0.67
C ALA A 262 -44.12 -40.10 -0.46
N GLY A 263 -43.37 -40.72 -1.38
CA GLY A 263 -42.99 -42.13 -1.58
C GLY A 263 -42.64 -42.38 -3.07
N GLY A 264 -41.40 -42.81 -3.40
CA GLY A 264 -40.92 -43.08 -4.77
C GLY A 264 -40.55 -41.83 -5.60
N THR A 265 -39.65 -41.85 -6.59
CA THR A 265 -38.84 -42.93 -7.20
C THR A 265 -37.55 -42.35 -7.79
N GLU A 266 -36.52 -43.18 -8.00
CA GLU A 266 -35.18 -42.83 -8.49
C GLU A 266 -35.12 -42.38 -9.97
N PRO A 267 -34.00 -41.74 -10.36
CA PRO A 267 -33.41 -41.99 -11.68
C PRO A 267 -31.91 -42.35 -11.58
N ALA A 268 -31.54 -43.54 -12.06
CA ALA A 268 -30.15 -43.92 -12.34
C ALA A 268 -30.07 -44.48 -13.76
N GLY A 269 -29.40 -43.75 -14.66
CA GLY A 269 -29.14 -44.17 -16.03
C GLY A 269 -27.73 -44.75 -16.18
N ASP A 270 -27.62 -45.87 -16.88
CA ASP A 270 -26.38 -46.61 -17.11
C ASP A 270 -25.31 -45.83 -17.89
N SER A 271 -24.03 -46.14 -17.63
CA SER A 271 -23.13 -46.65 -18.68
C SER A 271 -21.80 -47.22 -18.17
N LYS A 272 -21.33 -48.26 -18.87
CA LYS A 272 -20.26 -49.22 -18.52
C LYS A 272 -18.84 -48.70 -18.81
N PRO A 273 -17.78 -49.15 -18.09
CA PRO A 273 -16.40 -48.74 -18.34
C PRO A 273 -15.72 -49.51 -19.49
N ALA A 274 -14.70 -48.86 -20.08
CA ALA A 274 -13.67 -49.48 -20.92
C ALA A 274 -12.32 -48.80 -20.66
N GLY A 275 -11.23 -49.57 -20.53
CA GLY A 275 -9.88 -49.04 -20.33
C GLY A 275 -8.97 -49.33 -21.53
N GLY A 276 -7.82 -48.64 -21.62
CA GLY A 276 -6.79 -49.00 -22.59
C GLY A 276 -5.71 -47.95 -22.89
N LYS A 277 -4.56 -48.10 -22.22
CA LYS A 277 -3.19 -48.00 -22.77
C LYS A 277 -2.56 -46.64 -23.15
N ASP A 278 -1.42 -46.40 -22.47
CA ASP A 278 -0.09 -46.06 -23.01
C ASP A 278 0.13 -44.76 -23.81
N ALA A 279 0.66 -43.73 -23.12
CA ALA A 279 1.52 -42.70 -23.73
C ALA A 279 2.57 -42.17 -22.73
N GLN A 280 3.79 -42.69 -22.89
CA GLN A 280 5.04 -42.35 -22.21
C GLN A 280 5.39 -40.85 -22.19
N VAL A 281 5.79 -40.30 -21.03
CA VAL A 281 6.47 -39.00 -20.91
C VAL A 281 7.75 -39.16 -20.10
N ASN A 282 8.89 -38.80 -20.70
CA ASN A 282 10.21 -38.88 -20.06
C ASN A 282 10.41 -37.81 -18.99
N GLN A 283 11.09 -38.19 -17.90
CA GLN A 283 11.63 -37.26 -16.91
C GLN A 283 13.04 -37.70 -16.49
N PRO A 284 13.99 -36.76 -16.46
CA PRO A 284 15.06 -36.79 -15.46
C PRO A 284 15.28 -35.40 -14.82
N GLY A 285 15.47 -35.32 -13.49
CA GLY A 285 15.90 -34.06 -12.84
C GLY A 285 15.50 -33.83 -11.38
N SER A 286 16.00 -34.66 -10.45
CA SER A 286 16.16 -34.27 -9.03
C SER A 286 17.33 -33.27 -8.90
N ARG A 287 17.47 -32.38 -7.90
CA ARG A 287 16.78 -32.04 -6.61
C ARG A 287 17.29 -30.62 -6.20
N PRO A 288 16.89 -29.98 -5.07
CA PRO A 288 15.87 -30.29 -4.06
C PRO A 288 14.90 -29.13 -3.73
N SER A 289 13.91 -29.42 -2.89
CA SER A 289 13.07 -28.44 -2.20
C SER A 289 13.84 -27.57 -1.19
N THR A 290 13.65 -26.25 -1.22
CA THR A 290 13.76 -25.39 -0.03
C THR A 290 12.36 -24.93 0.38
N GLN A 291 11.83 -25.56 1.43
CA GLN A 291 10.63 -25.07 2.11
C GLN A 291 11.00 -23.79 2.86
N ASN A 292 10.71 -22.62 2.28
CA ASN A 292 10.69 -21.37 3.04
C ASN A 292 9.27 -21.12 3.54
N LEU A 293 9.14 -21.13 4.86
CA LEU A 293 7.89 -21.03 5.59
C LEU A 293 7.46 -19.56 5.72
N ALA A 294 6.17 -19.31 5.53
CA ALA A 294 5.44 -18.17 6.09
C ALA A 294 6.12 -16.78 5.97
N GLU A 295 6.21 -16.23 4.76
CA GLU A 295 6.41 -14.80 4.57
C GLU A 295 5.14 -14.03 4.98
N THR A 296 4.97 -13.84 6.29
CA THR A 296 3.88 -13.04 6.85
C THR A 296 4.16 -11.57 6.57
N GLY A 297 3.20 -10.90 5.92
CA GLY A 297 3.40 -9.55 5.41
C GLY A 297 3.74 -8.53 6.50
N GLY A 298 4.94 -7.93 6.41
CA GLY A 298 5.37 -6.86 7.29
C GLY A 298 4.50 -5.61 7.12
N SER A 299 3.59 -5.37 8.06
CA SER A 299 2.82 -4.11 8.13
C SER A 299 3.70 -2.96 8.63
N SER A 300 3.38 -1.73 8.20
CA SER A 300 4.19 -0.52 8.41
C SER A 300 4.30 0.00 9.86
N ALA A 301 3.97 -0.82 10.86
CA ALA A 301 4.06 -0.50 12.30
C ALA A 301 5.40 -0.92 12.94
N THR A 302 6.18 -1.78 12.30
CA THR A 302 7.49 -2.26 12.80
C THR A 302 8.51 -1.18 13.21
N PRO A 303 8.69 -0.03 12.52
CA PRO A 303 9.66 0.97 12.97
C PRO A 303 9.26 1.66 14.28
N TYR A 304 7.96 1.78 14.59
CA TYR A 304 7.49 2.40 15.82
C TYR A 304 7.70 1.49 17.04
N LEU A 305 7.58 0.17 16.87
CA LEU A 305 7.89 -0.80 17.94
C LEU A 305 9.40 -0.87 18.23
N ALA A 306 10.24 -0.78 17.20
CA ALA A 306 11.70 -0.70 17.37
C ALA A 306 12.13 0.63 18.04
N GLY A 307 11.51 1.76 17.66
CA GLY A 307 11.81 3.08 18.24
C GLY A 307 11.39 3.21 19.71
N GLY A 308 10.25 2.64 20.10
CA GLY A 308 9.75 2.71 21.48
C GLY A 308 10.66 2.03 22.51
N ALA A 309 11.31 0.92 22.14
CA ALA A 309 12.21 0.19 23.04
C ALA A 309 13.47 1.01 23.43
N ALA A 310 14.00 1.83 22.50
CA ALA A 310 15.19 2.64 22.77
C ALA A 310 14.94 3.71 23.85
N LEU A 311 13.77 4.36 23.84
CA LEU A 311 13.40 5.36 24.85
C LEU A 311 13.29 4.77 26.25
N LEU A 312 12.74 3.56 26.40
CA LEU A 312 12.63 2.88 27.68
C LEU A 312 14.00 2.49 28.26
N VAL A 313 14.95 2.07 27.41
CA VAL A 313 16.33 1.77 27.85
C VAL A 313 17.06 3.03 28.32
N VAL A 314 16.91 4.16 27.61
CA VAL A 314 17.52 5.44 28.01
C VAL A 314 16.93 5.96 29.32
N ALA A 315 15.61 5.91 29.50
CA ALA A 315 14.95 6.30 30.74
C ALA A 315 15.36 5.40 31.93
N GLY A 316 15.41 4.08 31.72
CA GLY A 316 15.86 3.12 32.72
C GLY A 316 17.30 3.37 33.18
N ALA A 317 18.24 3.52 32.23
CA ALA A 317 19.64 3.80 32.53
C ALA A 317 19.84 5.13 33.29
N GLY A 318 19.11 6.18 32.91
CA GLY A 318 19.13 7.47 33.59
C GLY A 318 18.74 7.39 35.07
N SER A 319 17.70 6.59 35.38
CA SER A 319 17.21 6.41 36.76
C SER A 319 18.26 5.76 37.69
N MET A 320 18.98 4.73 37.22
CA MET A 320 20.06 4.06 37.94
C MET A 320 21.25 4.99 38.21
N VAL A 321 21.65 5.79 37.23
CA VAL A 321 22.77 6.75 37.37
C VAL A 321 22.41 7.86 38.36
N TYR A 322 21.18 8.38 38.31
CA TYR A 322 20.69 9.38 39.26
C TYR A 322 20.63 8.85 40.70
N ALA A 323 20.14 7.62 40.88
CA ALA A 323 20.10 6.95 42.19
C ALA A 323 21.50 6.70 42.76
N ARG A 324 22.48 6.29 41.94
CA ARG A 324 23.89 6.17 42.36
C ARG A 324 24.48 7.52 42.78
N ARG A 325 24.27 8.58 41.98
CA ARG A 325 24.75 9.94 42.34
C ARG A 325 24.21 10.45 43.68
N ARG A 326 22.94 10.18 44.01
CA ARG A 326 22.38 10.54 45.33
C ARG A 326 22.99 9.75 46.49
N ARG A 327 23.40 8.48 46.30
CA ARG A 327 24.08 7.70 47.35
C ARG A 327 25.54 8.13 47.57
N SER A 328 26.20 8.66 46.55
CA SER A 328 27.55 9.25 46.67
C SER A 328 27.55 10.68 47.26
N ALA A 329 26.38 11.27 47.48
CA ALA A 329 26.22 12.63 48.00
C ALA A 329 25.75 12.67 49.47
N ALA A 330 26.11 11.65 50.26
CA ALA A 330 25.98 11.69 51.71
C ALA A 330 27.22 12.40 52.31
N PRO A 331 27.08 13.59 52.92
CA PRO A 331 28.23 14.31 53.48
C PRO A 331 28.72 13.64 54.77
N GLN A 332 30.01 13.26 54.80
CA GLN A 332 30.71 13.02 56.06
C GLN A 332 31.08 14.36 56.72
N THR A 333 30.22 14.82 57.62
CA THR A 333 30.48 15.86 58.62
C THR A 333 29.48 15.65 59.76
N GLY A 334 29.84 15.49 61.05
CA GLY A 334 31.16 15.41 61.67
C GLY A 334 31.15 16.08 63.07
N ARG A 335 31.94 15.54 64.01
CA ARG A 335 32.20 15.96 65.42
C ARG A 335 31.25 15.40 66.50
N GLY A 336 31.90 15.03 67.61
CA GLY A 336 31.39 14.32 68.78
C GLY A 336 32.52 13.44 69.30
#